data_AF-A0A7J4FU81-F1
#
_entry.id   AF-A0A7J4FU81-F1
#
_cell.length_a   1.000
_cell.length_b   1.000
_cell.length_c   1.000
_cell.angle_alpha   90.00
_cell.angle_beta   90.00
_cell.angle_gamma   90.00
#
_symmetry.space_group_name_H-M   'P 1'
#
loop_
_entity.id
_entity.type
_entity.pdbx_description
1 polymer ?
#
loop_
_entity_poly.entity_id
_entity_poly.type
_entity_poly.pdbx_seq_one_letter_code
_entity_poly.pdbx_strand_id
1 'polypeptide(L)' 'MSDYNTILYVGETLIRLLWDGIKADPEVSSIIQSEDQITLYSPEEIESGKKLSLFLYQIVENDYLKNQEV' A
#
# COMPACT_ATOMS: atom_id res chain seq x y z
N MET A 1 -0.71 -11.91 -21.96
CA MET A 1 -1.80 -12.02 -20.98
C MET A 1 -1.41 -11.15 -19.82
N SER A 2 -2.22 -10.16 -19.44
CA SER A 2 -1.91 -9.32 -18.28
C SER A 2 -1.89 -10.19 -17.04
N ASP A 3 -0.79 -10.20 -16.29
CA ASP A 3 -0.75 -10.88 -15.00
C ASP A 3 -1.81 -10.27 -14.09
N TYR A 4 -2.71 -11.10 -13.56
CA TYR A 4 -3.78 -10.71 -12.63
C TYR A 4 -3.26 -10.20 -11.27
N ASN A 5 -1.95 -9.96 -11.15
CA ASN A 5 -1.27 -9.47 -9.95
C ASN A 5 -1.13 -7.94 -9.90
N THR A 6 -1.76 -7.20 -10.83
CA THR A 6 -1.60 -5.74 -10.90
C THR A 6 -1.92 -5.03 -9.58
N ILE A 7 -2.98 -5.45 -8.87
CA ILE A 7 -3.36 -4.84 -7.58
C ILE A 7 -2.28 -5.10 -6.52
N LEU A 8 -1.72 -6.32 -6.48
CA LEU A 8 -0.65 -6.67 -5.56
C LEU A 8 0.60 -5.80 -5.81
N TYR A 9 1.00 -5.66 -7.07
CA TYR A 9 2.15 -4.83 -7.43
C TYR A 9 1.94 -3.35 -7.12
N VAL A 10 0.70 -2.84 -7.25
CA VAL A 10 0.36 -1.49 -6.79
C VAL A 10 0.56 -1.39 -5.28
N GLY A 11 0.08 -2.36 -4.50
CA GLY A 11 0.28 -2.40 -3.05
C GLY A 11 1.76 -2.40 -2.64
N GLU A 12 2.57 -3.27 -3.24
CA GLU A 12 4.03 -3.31 -3.01
C GLU A 12 4.72 -1.99 -3.39
N THR A 13 4.31 -1.39 -4.51
CA THR A 13 4.85 -0.10 -4.96
C THR A 13 4.51 1.02 -3.98
N LEU A 14 3.27 1.04 -3.45
CA LEU A 14 2.85 2.02 -2.45
C LEU A 14 3.62 1.87 -1.14
N ILE A 15 3.88 0.64 -0.68
CA ILE A 15 4.72 0.39 0.50
C ILE A 15 6.12 0.97 0.29
N ARG A 16 6.76 0.68 -0.84
CA ARG A 16 8.12 1.18 -1.14
C ARG A 16 8.17 2.70 -1.16
N LEU A 17 7.23 3.33 -1.86
CA LEU A 17 7.15 4.79 -1.95
C LEU A 17 6.94 5.43 -0.57
N LEU A 18 6.05 4.85 0.25
CA LEU A 18 5.78 5.32 1.60
C LEU A 18 7.01 5.16 2.50
N TRP A 19 7.69 4.01 2.40
CA TRP A 19 8.89 3.73 3.17
C TRP A 19 10.05 4.66 2.81
N ASP A 20 10.25 4.97 1.53
CA ASP A 20 11.25 5.94 1.09
C ASP A 20 10.98 7.34 1.67
N GLY A 21 9.70 7.73 1.76
CA GLY A 21 9.28 8.96 2.45
C GLY A 21 9.56 8.92 3.96
N ILE A 22 9.21 7.82 4.63
CA ILE A 22 9.44 7.63 6.08
C ILE A 22 10.92 7.67 6.43
N LYS A 23 11.77 6.99 5.64
CA LYS A 23 13.23 6.99 5.83
C LYS A 23 13.85 8.38 5.72
N ALA A 24 13.26 9.24 4.88
CA ALA A 24 13.75 10.60 4.69
C ALA A 24 13.37 11.53 5.86
N ASP A 25 12.42 11.13 6.72
CA ASP A 25 11.95 11.90 7.88
C ASP A 25 12.50 11.30 9.20
N PRO A 26 13.40 12.01 9.91
CA PRO A 26 13.96 11.54 11.19
C PRO A 26 12.93 11.31 12.30
N GLU A 27 11.83 12.07 12.33
CA GLU A 27 10.80 11.92 13.37
C GLU A 27 10.01 10.64 13.12
N VAL A 28 9.59 10.40 11.87
CA VAL A 28 8.76 9.24 11.52
C VAL A 28 9.58 7.94 11.49
N SER A 29 10.83 7.99 11.03
CA SER A 29 11.74 6.83 11.04
C SER A 29 12.10 6.34 12.44
N SER A 30 11.92 7.16 13.48
CA SER A 30 12.03 6.72 14.87
C SER A 30 10.88 5.78 15.29
N ILE A 31 9.69 5.97 14.69
CA ILE A 31 8.47 5.22 14.96
C ILE A 31 8.43 3.95 14.11
N ILE A 32 8.63 4.09 12.80
CA ILE A 32 8.65 3.00 11.82
C ILE A 32 10.09 2.81 11.36
N GLN A 33 10.72 1.74 11.84
CA GLN A 33 12.17 1.54 11.75
C GLN A 33 12.57 0.67 10.55
N SER A 34 11.61 0.00 9.94
CA SER A 34 11.84 -0.89 8.81
C SER A 34 10.58 -1.06 7.95
N GLU A 35 10.79 -1.39 6.67
CA GLU A 35 9.70 -1.57 5.69
C GLU A 35 8.72 -2.67 6.09
N ASP A 36 9.23 -3.73 6.73
CA ASP A 36 8.42 -4.86 7.18
C ASP A 36 7.47 -4.51 8.34
N GLN A 37 7.60 -3.33 8.95
CA GLN A 37 6.62 -2.83 9.91
C GLN A 37 5.36 -2.26 9.24
N ILE A 38 5.37 -2.12 7.91
CA ILE A 38 4.24 -1.71 7.08
C ILE A 38 3.55 -2.98 6.54
N THR A 39 2.22 -3.04 6.60
CA THR A 39 1.42 -4.18 6.13
C THR A 39 0.27 -3.74 5.23
N LEU A 40 -0.17 -4.61 4.32
CA LEU A 40 -1.38 -4.41 3.51
C LEU A 40 -2.63 -5.05 4.14
N TYR A 41 -2.48 -5.80 5.23
CA TYR A 41 -3.59 -6.44 5.93
C TYR A 41 -4.46 -5.43 6.68
N SER A 42 -5.71 -5.83 6.94
CA SER A 42 -6.64 -5.05 7.75
C SER A 42 -6.04 -4.73 9.13
N PRO A 43 -6.32 -3.56 9.71
CA PRO A 43 -5.94 -3.26 11.10
C PRO A 43 -6.46 -4.27 12.12
N GLU A 44 -7.59 -4.93 11.83
CA GLU A 44 -8.18 -5.98 12.68
C GLU A 44 -7.36 -7.28 12.67
N GLU A 45 -6.52 -7.48 11.65
CA GLU A 45 -5.72 -8.69 11.41
C GLU A 45 -4.22 -8.42 11.56
N ILE A 46 -3.84 -7.32 12.22
CA ILE A 46 -2.43 -6.94 12.39
C ILE A 46 -1.67 -7.95 13.24
N GLU A 47 -0.59 -8.48 12.68
CA GLU A 47 0.39 -9.29 13.40
C GLU A 47 1.27 -8.44 14.33
N SER A 48 1.76 -9.06 15.41
CA SER A 48 2.69 -8.41 16.32
C SER A 48 3.94 -7.92 15.59
N GLY A 49 4.31 -6.65 15.82
CA GLY A 49 5.48 -6.03 15.19
C GLY A 49 5.17 -5.17 13.96
N LYS A 50 3.95 -5.27 13.38
CA LYS A 50 3.49 -4.28 12.41
C LYS A 50 3.05 -3.01 13.14
N LYS A 51 3.39 -1.85 12.58
CA LYS A 51 3.12 -0.53 13.16
C LYS A 51 2.24 0.34 12.28
N LEU A 52 2.17 0.04 10.98
CA LEU A 52 1.37 0.77 10.00
C LEU A 52 0.67 -0.21 9.08
N SER A 53 -0.64 -0.03 8.89
CA SER A 53 -1.43 -0.77 7.89
C SER A 53 -1.88 0.18 6.78
N LEU A 54 -1.59 -0.19 5.54
CA LEU A 54 -2.13 0.40 4.33
C LEU A 54 -3.19 -0.55 3.76
N PHE A 55 -4.40 -0.46 4.29
CA PHE A 55 -5.49 -1.38 3.95
C PHE A 55 -6.34 -0.87 2.80
N LEU A 56 -6.55 -1.71 1.79
CA LEU A 56 -7.42 -1.42 0.66
C LEU A 56 -8.86 -1.84 0.96
N TYR A 57 -9.70 -0.87 1.32
CA TYR A 57 -11.07 -1.14 1.75
C TYR A 57 -12.04 -1.36 0.57
N GLN A 58 -11.81 -0.72 -0.57
CA GLN A 58 -12.67 -0.82 -1.74
C GLN A 58 -11.91 -0.47 -3.02
N ILE A 59 -12.19 -1.21 -4.09
CA ILE A 59 -11.81 -0.84 -5.45
C ILE A 59 -13.10 -0.74 -6.26
N VAL A 60 -13.29 0.40 -6.92
CA VAL A 60 -14.38 0.60 -7.89
C VAL A 60 -13.77 1.04 -9.20
N GLU A 61 -14.47 0.72 -10.29
CA GLU A 61 -14.16 1.30 -11.58
C GLU A 61 -14.37 2.81 -11.54
N ASN A 62 -13.45 3.56 -12.12
CA ASN A 62 -13.60 5.00 -12.27
C ASN A 62 -14.36 5.30 -13.56
N ASP A 63 -15.63 5.69 -13.45
CA ASP A 63 -16.50 5.97 -14.59
C ASP A 63 -15.98 7.08 -15.52
N TYR A 64 -15.13 7.99 -15.02
CA TYR A 64 -14.53 9.07 -15.81
C TYR A 64 -13.33 8.61 -16.67
N LEU A 65 -12.82 7.41 -16.43
CA LEU A 65 -11.71 6.81 -17.18
C LEU A 65 -12.19 5.78 -18.21
N LYS A 66 -13.51 5.61 -18.38
CA LYS A 66 -14.08 4.75 -19.41
C LYS A 66 -13.78 5.34 -20.77
N ASN A 67 -13.16 4.54 -21.63
CA ASN A 67 -13.15 4.82 -23.06
C ASN A 67 -14.60 4.68 -23.57
N GLN A 68 -15.00 5.46 -24.57
CA GLN A 68 -16.23 5.15 -25.29
C GLN A 68 -16.08 3.77 -25.91
N GLU A 69 -16.99 2.85 -25.56
CA GLU A 69 -17.15 1.61 -26.33
C GLU A 69 -17.53 2.00 -27.76
N VAL A 70 -16.70 1.62 -28.72
CA VAL A 70 -16.92 1.81 -30.16
C VAL A 70 -17.63 0.60 -30.73
#